data_AF-A0A7L0RSR3-F1
#
_entry.id   AF-A0A7L0RSR3-F1
#
_cell.length_a   1.000
_cell.length_b   1.000
_cell.length_c   1.000
_cell.angle_alpha   90.00
_cell.angle_beta   90.00
_cell.angle_gamma   90.00
#
_symmetry.space_group_name_H-M   'P 1'
#
loop_
_entity.id
_entity.type
_entity.pdbx_description
1 polymer ?
#
loop_
_entity_poly.entity_id
_entity_poly.type
_entity_poly.pdbx_seq_one_letter_code
_entity_poly.pdbx_strand_id
1 'polypeptide(L)'
;QLKEELSHIVESLIKDYDPSNDDKRNLQGAWDYVQAQITCCGWTGAKDWEDNKILINQSMNAYPCSCSNSSKDSQVDSGFCDLDVPVNGTATYADWPVHEQGCMDGVEKWLKDNLGVILGVCTGVAVIELLGMILSISLCKNIHSEDYTKVPKS
;
A
#
# COMPACT_ATOMS: atom_id res chain seq x y z
N GLN A 1 16.86 8.72 -8.36
CA GLN A 1 16.93 7.25 -8.51
C GLN A 1 15.76 6.53 -7.84
N LEU A 2 15.74 6.23 -6.53
CA LEU A 2 14.61 5.45 -5.94
C LEU A 2 13.23 6.09 -6.15
N LYS A 3 13.11 7.42 -5.96
CA LYS A 3 11.86 8.16 -6.18
C LYS A 3 11.36 8.06 -7.63
N GLU A 4 12.27 8.04 -8.60
CA GLU A 4 11.94 7.95 -10.03
C GLU A 4 11.47 6.53 -10.41
N GLU A 5 12.18 5.50 -9.90
CA GLU A 5 11.78 4.10 -10.09
C GLU A 5 10.37 3.84 -9.53
N LEU A 6 10.09 4.37 -8.32
CA LEU A 6 8.77 4.28 -7.72
C LEU A 6 7.71 5.03 -8.53
N SER A 7 8.03 6.23 -9.03
CA SER A 7 7.15 6.99 -9.93
C SER A 7 6.74 6.14 -11.12
N HIS A 8 7.72 5.53 -11.80
CA HIS A 8 7.46 4.71 -12.97
C HIS A 8 6.60 3.48 -12.67
N ILE A 9 6.88 2.79 -11.55
CA ILE A 9 6.10 1.61 -11.14
C ILE A 9 4.64 2.00 -10.84
N VAL A 10 4.43 3.07 -10.08
CA VAL A 10 3.09 3.50 -9.68
C VAL A 10 2.31 4.05 -10.88
N GLU A 11 2.91 4.87 -11.72
CA GLU A 11 2.26 5.38 -12.93
C GLU A 11 1.87 4.24 -13.88
N SER A 12 2.73 3.21 -14.03
CA SER A 12 2.40 2.01 -14.81
C SER A 12 1.28 1.21 -14.17
N LEU A 13 1.24 1.13 -12.83
CA LEU A 13 0.15 0.48 -12.10
C LEU A 13 -1.17 1.20 -12.36
N ILE A 14 -1.21 2.53 -12.23
CA ILE A 14 -2.41 3.34 -12.48
C ILE A 14 -2.89 3.15 -13.93
N LYS A 15 -1.98 3.21 -14.91
CA LYS A 15 -2.32 3.04 -16.33
C LYS A 15 -2.92 1.67 -16.66
N ASP A 16 -2.45 0.63 -15.97
CA ASP A 16 -2.87 -0.77 -16.15
C ASP A 16 -3.85 -1.25 -15.07
N TYR A 17 -4.36 -0.36 -14.22
CA TYR A 17 -5.28 -0.73 -13.14
C TYR A 17 -6.59 -1.25 -13.75
N ASP A 18 -6.96 -2.47 -13.37
CA ASP A 18 -8.12 -3.20 -13.86
C ASP A 18 -8.68 -4.05 -12.71
N PRO A 19 -9.82 -3.65 -12.11
CA PRO A 19 -10.44 -4.37 -10.99
C PRO A 19 -10.82 -5.82 -11.32
N SER A 20 -10.96 -6.16 -12.60
CA SER A 20 -11.32 -7.51 -13.06
C SER A 20 -10.10 -8.42 -13.20
N ASN A 21 -8.89 -7.89 -13.09
CA ASN A 21 -7.65 -8.62 -13.27
C ASN A 21 -7.17 -9.23 -11.94
N ASP A 22 -7.55 -10.49 -11.71
CA ASP A 22 -7.20 -11.24 -10.50
C ASP A 22 -5.67 -11.39 -10.28
N ASP A 23 -4.87 -11.45 -11.35
CA ASP A 23 -3.41 -11.62 -11.24
C ASP A 23 -2.73 -10.41 -10.57
N LYS A 24 -3.31 -9.22 -10.75
CA LYS A 24 -2.78 -7.96 -10.20
C LYS A 24 -3.51 -7.49 -8.95
N ARG A 25 -4.50 -8.24 -8.46
CA ARG A 25 -5.40 -7.84 -7.36
C ARG A 25 -4.68 -7.43 -6.07
N ASN A 26 -3.61 -8.13 -5.70
CA ASN A 26 -2.83 -7.78 -4.50
C ASN A 26 -2.12 -6.42 -4.64
N LEU A 27 -1.53 -6.17 -5.81
CA LEU A 27 -0.80 -4.93 -6.08
C LEU A 27 -1.77 -3.74 -6.20
N GLN A 28 -2.90 -3.95 -6.88
CA GLN A 28 -3.97 -2.96 -6.98
C GLN A 28 -4.58 -2.66 -5.61
N GLY A 29 -4.88 -3.69 -4.80
CA GLY A 29 -5.40 -3.51 -3.45
C GLY A 29 -4.43 -2.78 -2.52
N ALA A 30 -3.12 -3.01 -2.67
CA ALA A 30 -2.10 -2.24 -1.95
C ALA A 30 -2.10 -0.76 -2.38
N TRP A 31 -2.30 -0.48 -3.66
CA TRP A 31 -2.40 0.89 -4.18
C TRP A 31 -3.67 1.59 -3.71
N ASP A 32 -4.80 0.88 -3.70
CA ASP A 32 -6.07 1.35 -3.17
C ASP A 32 -5.95 1.69 -1.67
N TYR A 33 -5.33 0.81 -0.90
CA TYR A 33 -5.06 1.04 0.52
C TYR A 33 -4.20 2.31 0.74
N VAL A 34 -3.17 2.53 -0.08
CA VAL A 34 -2.35 3.74 0.02
C VAL A 34 -3.18 4.99 -0.22
N GLN A 35 -4.01 5.03 -1.26
CA GLN A 35 -4.86 6.17 -1.56
C GLN A 35 -5.82 6.48 -0.41
N ALA A 36 -6.49 5.47 0.14
CA ALA A 36 -7.42 5.62 1.24
C ALA A 36 -6.72 6.06 2.53
N GLN A 37 -5.60 5.42 2.88
CA GLN A 37 -4.88 5.66 4.13
C GLN A 37 -4.19 7.03 4.18
N ILE A 38 -3.71 7.52 3.04
CA ILE A 38 -3.00 8.79 2.90
C ILE A 38 -3.96 9.94 2.49
N THR A 39 -5.22 9.61 2.18
CA THR A 39 -6.25 10.53 1.67
C THR A 39 -5.72 11.36 0.50
N CYS A 40 -5.29 10.65 -0.54
CA CYS A 40 -4.71 11.20 -1.76
C CYS A 40 -5.30 10.49 -2.98
N CYS A 41 -5.17 11.08 -4.17
CA CYS A 41 -5.59 10.45 -5.42
C CYS A 41 -4.50 10.50 -6.48
N GLY A 42 -4.23 9.36 -7.12
CA GLY A 42 -3.16 9.24 -8.12
C GLY A 42 -1.76 9.40 -7.52
N TRP A 43 -0.72 9.41 -8.36
CA TRP A 43 0.65 9.55 -7.91
C TRP A 43 1.02 11.03 -7.70
N THR A 44 0.89 11.82 -8.75
CA THR A 44 1.07 13.28 -8.74
C THR A 44 -0.26 14.02 -8.52
N GLY A 45 -1.37 13.37 -8.84
CA GLY A 45 -2.73 13.85 -8.59
C GLY A 45 -3.77 13.02 -9.34
N ALA A 46 -5.04 13.37 -9.16
CA ALA A 46 -6.17 12.64 -9.74
C ALA A 46 -6.08 12.52 -11.29
N LYS A 47 -5.43 13.48 -11.95
CA LYS A 47 -5.23 13.49 -13.40
C LYS A 47 -4.51 12.24 -13.93
N ASP A 48 -3.67 11.59 -13.13
CA ASP A 48 -2.94 10.38 -13.56
C ASP A 48 -3.89 9.25 -14.01
N TRP A 49 -5.12 9.24 -13.49
CA TRP A 49 -6.14 8.26 -13.87
C TRP A 49 -6.78 8.52 -15.23
N GLU A 50 -6.62 9.72 -15.81
CA GLU A 50 -7.07 9.98 -17.18
C GLU A 50 -6.30 9.14 -18.21
N ASP A 51 -5.09 8.68 -17.86
CA ASP A 51 -4.28 7.77 -18.68
C ASP A 51 -4.63 6.28 -18.48
N ASN A 52 -5.60 5.95 -17.62
CA ASN A 52 -5.99 4.56 -17.37
C ASN A 52 -6.70 3.95 -18.58
N LYS A 53 -6.22 2.79 -19.03
CA LYS A 53 -6.72 2.12 -20.24
C LYS A 53 -8.18 1.69 -20.14
N ILE A 54 -8.65 1.28 -18.97
CA ILE A 54 -10.03 0.81 -18.77
C ILE A 54 -11.00 2.00 -18.86
N LEU A 55 -10.70 3.08 -18.14
CA LEU A 55 -11.51 4.30 -18.16
C LEU A 55 -11.61 4.90 -19.57
N ILE A 56 -10.49 4.96 -20.30
CA ILE A 56 -10.46 5.44 -21.69
C ILE A 56 -11.26 4.51 -22.62
N ASN A 57 -10.97 3.20 -22.60
CA ASN A 57 -11.52 2.25 -23.58
C ASN A 57 -13.03 2.06 -23.41
N GLN A 58 -13.51 2.08 -22.16
CA GLN A 58 -14.93 1.90 -21.85
C GLN A 58 -15.69 3.23 -21.81
N SER A 59 -15.00 4.36 -21.99
CA SER A 59 -15.58 5.72 -21.88
C SER A 59 -16.40 5.90 -20.61
N MET A 60 -15.88 5.36 -19.49
CA MET A 60 -16.57 5.38 -18.21
C MET A 60 -16.46 6.76 -17.59
N ASN A 61 -17.59 7.31 -17.16
CA ASN A 61 -17.62 8.41 -16.20
C ASN A 61 -17.42 7.83 -14.80
N ALA A 62 -16.23 7.28 -14.55
CA ALA A 62 -15.88 6.64 -13.30
C ALA A 62 -14.51 7.09 -12.83
N TYR A 63 -14.28 6.94 -11.53
CA TYR A 63 -13.05 7.32 -10.85
C TYR A 63 -12.68 6.23 -9.84
N PRO A 64 -11.41 6.09 -9.45
CA PRO A 64 -11.01 5.13 -8.42
C PRO A 64 -11.73 5.40 -7.08
N CYS A 65 -12.46 4.41 -6.58
CA CYS A 65 -13.22 4.56 -5.33
C CYS A 65 -12.31 4.84 -4.13
N SER A 66 -11.11 4.25 -4.14
CA SER A 66 -10.13 4.33 -3.05
C SER A 66 -9.62 5.74 -2.73
N CYS A 67 -9.82 6.71 -3.62
CA CYS A 67 -9.45 8.11 -3.40
C CYS A 67 -10.66 9.06 -3.28
N SER A 68 -11.88 8.52 -3.17
CA SER A 68 -13.10 9.31 -3.01
C SER A 68 -13.08 10.11 -1.72
N ASN A 69 -13.45 11.39 -1.80
CA ASN A 69 -13.68 12.26 -0.65
C ASN A 69 -15.17 12.29 -0.24
N SER A 70 -16.01 11.48 -0.91
CA SER A 70 -17.43 11.35 -0.61
C SER A 70 -17.65 10.34 0.51
N SER A 71 -18.41 10.73 1.54
CA SER A 71 -18.81 9.83 2.62
C SER A 71 -19.72 8.68 2.17
N LYS A 72 -20.25 8.72 0.95
CA LYS A 72 -21.09 7.65 0.38
C LYS A 72 -20.26 6.47 -0.12
N ASP A 73 -19.04 6.72 -0.60
CA ASP A 73 -18.17 5.70 -1.19
C ASP A 73 -17.19 5.12 -0.17
N SER A 74 -17.23 5.57 1.09
CA SER A 74 -16.39 5.08 2.19
C SER A 74 -16.65 3.60 2.57
N GLN A 75 -17.51 2.89 1.84
CA GLN A 75 -17.69 1.43 1.94
C GLN A 75 -17.02 0.65 0.80
N VAL A 76 -16.64 1.32 -0.28
CA VAL A 76 -16.01 0.70 -1.46
C VAL A 76 -14.61 1.28 -1.57
N ASP A 77 -13.64 0.66 -0.88
CA ASP A 77 -12.25 1.14 -0.90
C ASP A 77 -11.46 0.64 -2.11
N SER A 78 -12.10 0.03 -3.12
CA SER A 78 -11.39 -0.59 -4.25
C SER A 78 -12.22 -0.55 -5.53
N GLY A 79 -11.55 -0.50 -6.67
CA GLY A 79 -12.19 -0.50 -7.98
C GLY A 79 -12.62 0.89 -8.44
N PHE A 80 -13.55 0.92 -9.40
CA PHE A 80 -14.06 2.16 -9.97
C PHE A 80 -15.48 2.45 -9.46
N CYS A 81 -15.71 3.72 -9.12
CA CYS A 81 -16.97 4.27 -8.67
C CYS A 81 -17.53 5.17 -9.75
N ASP A 82 -18.83 5.07 -9.98
CA ASP A 82 -19.51 5.87 -10.98
C ASP A 82 -19.67 7.32 -10.51
N LEU A 83 -19.59 8.24 -11.45
CA LEU A 83 -19.88 9.64 -11.20
C LEU A 83 -21.41 9.84 -11.13
N ASP A 84 -21.93 10.11 -9.94
CA ASP A 84 -23.36 10.38 -9.71
C ASP A 84 -23.86 11.67 -10.40
N VAL A 85 -22.95 12.56 -10.83
CA VAL A 85 -23.28 13.87 -11.39
C VAL A 85 -23.45 13.76 -12.91
N PRO A 86 -24.59 14.20 -13.48
CA PRO A 86 -24.75 14.27 -14.92
C PRO A 86 -23.82 15.33 -15.50
N VAL A 87 -22.73 14.89 -16.13
CA VAL A 87 -21.81 15.77 -16.87
C VAL A 87 -22.26 15.84 -18.33
N ASN A 88 -22.34 17.04 -18.88
CA ASN A 88 -22.60 17.26 -20.31
C ASN A 88 -21.30 16.98 -21.10
N GLY A 89 -20.93 15.70 -21.23
CA GLY A 89 -19.71 15.25 -21.90
C GLY A 89 -18.98 14.15 -21.13
N THR A 90 -17.73 13.91 -21.52
CA THR A 90 -16.81 13.01 -20.81
C THR A 90 -16.35 13.68 -19.53
N ALA A 91 -16.55 13.02 -18.38
CA ALA A 91 -16.04 13.53 -17.11
C ALA A 91 -14.51 13.55 -17.09
N THR A 92 -13.93 14.61 -16.54
CA THR A 92 -12.48 14.77 -16.37
C THR A 92 -12.10 14.68 -14.90
N TYR A 93 -10.79 14.61 -14.61
CA TYR A 93 -10.32 14.59 -13.23
C TYR A 93 -10.83 15.76 -12.37
N ALA A 94 -11.17 16.90 -12.99
CA ALA A 94 -11.68 18.08 -12.32
C ALA A 94 -13.13 17.95 -11.84
N ASP A 95 -13.89 17.00 -12.41
CA ASP A 95 -15.29 16.74 -12.05
C ASP A 95 -15.43 15.68 -10.95
N TRP A 96 -14.35 14.96 -10.64
CA TRP A 96 -14.38 13.81 -9.74
C TRP A 96 -14.38 14.22 -8.26
N PRO A 97 -15.21 13.58 -7.41
CA PRO A 97 -15.30 13.89 -5.98
C PRO A 97 -14.15 13.23 -5.19
N VAL A 98 -12.90 13.50 -5.56
CA VAL A 98 -11.70 12.84 -5.05
C VAL A 98 -10.79 13.78 -4.27
N HIS A 99 -9.82 13.22 -3.56
CA HIS A 99 -8.77 14.02 -2.93
C HIS A 99 -7.86 14.68 -3.98
N GLU A 100 -7.69 16.00 -3.91
CA GLU A 100 -6.84 16.76 -4.86
C GLU A 100 -5.33 16.48 -4.69
N GLN A 101 -4.92 16.04 -3.50
CA GLN A 101 -3.51 15.79 -3.19
C GLN A 101 -3.01 14.51 -3.89
N GLY A 102 -1.84 14.60 -4.55
CA GLY A 102 -1.14 13.43 -5.07
C GLY A 102 -0.46 12.59 -3.97
N CYS A 103 -0.46 11.26 -4.14
CA CYS A 103 0.08 10.34 -3.13
C CYS A 103 1.58 10.42 -2.96
N MET A 104 2.36 10.88 -3.93
CA MET A 104 3.80 11.05 -3.79
C MET A 104 4.15 11.96 -2.60
N ASP A 105 3.54 13.14 -2.54
CA ASP A 105 3.77 14.11 -1.46
C ASP A 105 3.16 13.62 -0.14
N GLY A 106 1.99 12.98 -0.21
CA GLY A 106 1.32 12.39 0.94
C GLY A 106 2.15 11.31 1.62
N VAL A 107 2.69 10.36 0.84
CA VAL A 107 3.56 9.27 1.33
C VAL A 107 4.88 9.83 1.87
N GLU A 108 5.50 10.79 1.17
CA GLU A 108 6.73 11.41 1.65
C GLU A 108 6.52 12.10 3.01
N LYS A 109 5.41 12.80 3.17
CA LYS A 109 5.03 13.46 4.43
C LYS A 109 4.72 12.43 5.52
N TRP A 110 3.90 11.43 5.22
CA TRP A 110 3.54 10.39 6.17
C TRP A 110 4.77 9.65 6.70
N LEU A 111 5.73 9.34 5.82
CA LEU A 111 6.97 8.69 6.22
C LEU A 111 7.80 9.57 7.16
N LYS A 112 7.92 10.87 6.87
CA LYS A 112 8.64 11.83 7.72
C LYS A 112 7.97 11.95 9.10
N ASP A 113 6.65 12.03 9.14
CA ASP A 113 5.89 12.19 10.37
C ASP A 113 5.89 10.92 11.25
N ASN A 114 5.96 9.73 10.63
CA ASN A 114 5.93 8.43 11.32
C ASN A 114 7.29 7.74 11.43
N LEU A 115 8.38 8.38 11.00
CA LEU A 115 9.71 7.78 10.95
C LEU A 115 10.16 7.25 12.32
N GLY A 116 9.88 7.99 13.39
CA GLY A 116 10.22 7.59 14.75
C GLY A 116 9.52 6.30 15.19
N VAL A 117 8.25 6.13 14.85
CA VAL A 117 7.48 4.91 15.15
C VAL A 117 8.06 3.73 14.39
N ILE A 118 8.34 3.89 13.10
CA ILE A 118 8.92 2.84 12.24
C ILE A 118 10.27 2.37 12.80
N LEU A 119 11.17 3.31 13.11
CA LEU A 119 12.48 2.98 13.69
C LEU A 119 12.35 2.29 15.05
N GLY A 120 11.39 2.71 15.88
CA GLY A 120 11.10 2.08 17.16
C GLY A 120 10.65 0.62 17.00
N VAL A 121 9.71 0.34 16.10
CA VAL A 121 9.23 -1.02 15.80
C VAL A 121 10.37 -1.88 15.26
N CYS A 122 11.14 -1.40 14.27
CA CYS A 122 12.27 -2.14 13.71
C CYS A 122 13.31 -2.49 14.79
N THR A 123 13.64 -1.53 15.66
CA THR A 123 14.59 -1.75 16.76
C THR A 123 14.04 -2.77 17.76
N GLY A 124 12.76 -2.69 18.10
CA GLY A 124 12.09 -3.64 18.99
C GLY A 124 12.13 -5.07 18.45
N VAL A 125 11.84 -5.26 17.17
CA VAL A 125 11.93 -6.57 16.50
C VAL A 125 13.36 -7.10 16.57
N ALA A 126 14.36 -6.30 16.21
CA ALA A 126 15.76 -6.71 16.25
C ALA A 126 16.22 -7.16 17.65
N VAL A 127 15.77 -6.47 18.72
CA VAL A 127 16.07 -6.86 20.10
C VAL A 127 15.44 -8.20 20.45
N ILE A 128 14.17 -8.41 20.08
CA ILE A 128 13.46 -9.68 20.33
C ILE A 128 14.14 -10.83 19.60
N GLU A 129 14.55 -10.63 18.35
CA GLU A 129 15.30 -11.61 17.56
C GLU A 129 16.64 -11.99 18.21
N LEU A 130 17.40 -10.99 18.69
CA LEU A 130 18.66 -11.22 19.40
C LEU A 130 18.45 -12.04 20.68
N LEU A 131 17.44 -11.71 21.47
CA LEU A 131 17.09 -12.47 22.67
C LEU A 131 16.69 -13.90 22.33
N GLY A 132 15.89 -14.10 21.27
CA GLY A 132 15.52 -15.42 20.77
C GLY A 132 16.71 -16.28 20.38
N MET A 133 17.71 -15.69 19.71
CA MET A 133 18.96 -16.39 19.37
C MET A 133 19.75 -16.79 20.62
N ILE A 134 19.90 -15.88 21.59
CA ILE A 134 20.62 -16.15 22.85
C ILE A 134 19.96 -17.28 23.65
N LEU A 135 18.63 -17.23 23.78
CA LEU A 135 17.85 -18.25 24.49
C LEU A 135 17.95 -19.61 23.80
N SER A 136 17.85 -19.64 22.46
CA SER A 136 17.99 -20.87 21.68
C SER A 136 19.35 -21.53 21.90
N ILE A 137 20.44 -20.74 21.86
CA ILE A 137 21.79 -21.25 22.12
C ILE A 137 21.93 -21.77 23.56
N SER A 138 21.37 -21.05 24.53
CA SER A 138 21.41 -21.42 25.95
C SER A 138 20.68 -22.74 26.21
N LEU A 139 19.50 -22.92 25.59
CA LEU A 139 18.73 -24.15 25.67
C LEU A 139 19.49 -25.33 25.05
N CYS A 140 20.07 -25.16 23.85
CA CYS A 140 20.87 -26.20 23.20
C CYS A 140 22.07 -26.64 24.06
N LYS A 141 22.75 -25.69 24.72
CA LYS A 141 23.84 -26.00 25.65
C LYS A 141 23.36 -26.78 26.88
N ASN A 142 22.22 -26.40 27.44
CA ASN A 142 21.68 -27.05 28.63
C ASN A 142 21.30 -28.52 28.35
N ILE A 143 20.60 -28.78 27.24
CA ILE A 143 20.19 -30.15 26.85
C ILE A 143 21.41 -31.03 26.59
N HIS A 144 22.42 -30.52 25.88
CA HIS A 144 23.65 -31.28 25.64
C HIS A 144 24.38 -31.61 26.96
N SER A 145 24.37 -30.72 27.94
CA SER A 145 25.00 -31.00 29.25
C SER A 145 24.29 -32.11 30.03
N GLU A 146 22.96 -32.24 29.93
CA GLU A 146 22.20 -33.29 30.62
C GLU A 146 22.51 -34.69 30.06
N ASP A 147 22.65 -34.85 28.74
CA ASP A 147 22.95 -36.16 28.13
C ASP A 147 24.34 -36.71 28.51
N TYR A 148 25.35 -35.85 28.71
CA TYR A 148 26.70 -36.30 29.12
C TYR A 148 26.76 -36.78 30.57
N THR A 149 25.86 -36.30 31.43
CA THR A 149 25.80 -36.75 32.83
C THR A 149 25.11 -38.10 33.02
N LYS A 150 24.39 -38.60 32.00
CA LYS A 150 23.67 -39.88 32.04
C LYS A 150 24.45 -41.07 31.51
N VAL A 151 25.69 -40.88 31.04
CA VAL A 151 26.57 -42.01 30.68
C VAL A 151 27.39 -42.40 31.91
N PRO A 152 27.20 -43.60 32.49
CA PRO A 152 28.09 -44.08 33.55
C PRO A 152 29.49 -44.19 32.97
N LYS A 153 30.47 -43.54 33.60
CA LYS A 153 31.87 -43.80 33.26
C LYS A 153 32.18 -45.25 33.62
N SER A 154 32.30 -46.10 32.59
CA SER A 154 32.90 -47.43 32.71
C SER A 154 34.40 -47.35 32.82
#